data_AF-A0A842NIJ0-F1
#
_entry.id   AF-A0A842NIJ0-F1
#
_cell.length_a   1.000
_cell.length_b   1.000
_cell.length_c   1.000
_cell.angle_alpha   90.00
_cell.angle_beta   90.00
_cell.angle_gamma   90.00
#
_symmetry.space_group_name_H-M   'P 1'
#
loop_
_entity.id
_entity.type
_entity.pdbx_description
1 polymer ?
#
loop_
_entity_poly.entity_id
_entity_poly.type
_entity_poly.pdbx_seq_one_letter_code
_entity_poly.pdbx_strand_id
1 'polypeptide(L)'
;SCLVAVPPSYPPYPVEGCLIGGFITPDTNRNYTYPPELAEEIKDLVEDYQVDVEFRIEDKGNLVKELHEMTENHFKVIRHLIETKDWSFFMFVEIGLDRIHHAFWKYFDEGHHLYEPGSEFANVVEDYYVLLDTKVGELLDLIDDDTVVMVASDHGGKPMKGAFCINSWLEEQGLLKLSTPVERVVRLNDADVDWGKTVAWGWGGYYARIFLNVKGREKNGVVDPSEYESTREDIAQRIRSITGPNGETWNTTVLKPEEAYPECNGDPPDLMVYFDDLYWRSAGTMGHGRLYLPENDTGPDDAVHDKMGLYIYYDPREDLNGRAEDLNILDVAPTLIKALGLKVPEDMEGEPLT
;
A
#
# COMPACT_ATOMS: atom_id res chain seq x y z
N SER A 1 5.30 25.07 -3.42
CA SER A 1 4.73 23.82 -2.87
C SER A 1 5.63 23.28 -1.77
N CYS A 2 5.03 22.68 -0.74
CA CYS A 2 5.72 21.91 0.28
C CYS A 2 5.18 20.48 0.23
N LEU A 3 6.06 19.51 -0.08
CA LEU A 3 5.70 18.09 -0.18
C LEU A 3 6.43 17.31 0.92
N VAL A 4 5.72 16.65 1.81
CA VAL A 4 6.32 15.93 2.93
C VAL A 4 5.88 14.47 2.88
N ALA A 5 6.85 13.58 2.73
CA ALA A 5 6.64 12.13 2.74
C ALA A 5 5.73 11.53 1.65
N VAL A 6 5.36 12.30 0.61
CA VAL A 6 4.50 11.84 -0.49
C VAL A 6 5.20 10.76 -1.33
N PRO A 7 4.71 9.52 -1.41
CA PRO A 7 5.38 8.46 -2.17
C PRO A 7 4.99 8.46 -3.66
N PRO A 8 5.91 8.11 -4.59
CA PRO A 8 7.36 7.98 -4.39
C PRO A 8 8.06 9.35 -4.55
N SER A 9 8.77 9.79 -3.52
CA SER A 9 9.57 11.04 -3.55
C SER A 9 11.05 10.83 -3.23
N TYR A 10 11.53 9.59 -3.32
CA TYR A 10 12.96 9.25 -3.22
C TYR A 10 13.50 8.68 -4.55
N PRO A 11 14.68 9.14 -5.03
CA PRO A 11 15.44 10.28 -4.52
C PRO A 11 14.64 11.60 -4.67
N PRO A 12 14.87 12.60 -3.79
CA PRO A 12 14.18 13.87 -3.86
C PRO A 12 14.46 14.57 -5.20
N TYR A 13 13.44 15.22 -5.75
CA TYR A 13 13.52 15.95 -7.02
C TYR A 13 13.18 17.44 -6.83
N PRO A 14 13.66 18.32 -7.73
CA PRO A 14 13.37 19.75 -7.65
C PRO A 14 11.88 20.07 -7.69
N VAL A 15 11.45 20.95 -6.79
CA VAL A 15 10.10 21.53 -6.74
C VAL A 15 10.18 23.03 -6.47
N GLU A 16 9.17 23.79 -6.84
CA GLU A 16 9.08 25.22 -6.50
C GLU A 16 8.69 25.40 -5.03
N GLY A 17 9.64 25.14 -4.13
CA GLY A 17 9.46 25.19 -2.67
C GLY A 17 10.32 24.13 -1.98
N CYS A 18 9.71 23.24 -1.19
CA CYS A 18 10.44 22.16 -0.53
C CYS A 18 9.80 20.78 -0.68
N LEU A 19 10.64 19.75 -0.55
CA LEU A 19 10.28 18.35 -0.56
C LEU A 19 11.08 17.58 0.50
N ILE A 20 10.41 16.73 1.27
CA ILE A 20 11.00 15.71 2.14
C ILE A 20 10.55 14.35 1.61
N GLY A 21 11.49 13.44 1.38
CA GLY A 21 11.24 12.10 0.84
C GLY A 21 10.27 11.27 1.70
N GLY A 22 9.48 10.41 1.06
CA GLY A 22 8.54 9.47 1.70
C GLY A 22 9.18 8.21 2.25
N PHE A 23 8.33 7.28 2.70
CA PHE A 23 8.71 6.05 3.41
C PHE A 23 9.68 5.13 2.64
N ILE A 24 9.86 5.34 1.33
CA ILE A 24 10.87 4.64 0.51
C ILE A 24 12.29 5.23 0.65
N THR A 25 12.45 6.33 1.39
CA THR A 25 13.75 6.91 1.72
C THR A 25 14.51 5.94 2.63
N PRO A 26 15.71 5.49 2.26
CA PRO A 26 16.42 4.45 3.01
C PRO A 26 16.82 4.87 4.43
N ASP A 27 17.34 6.09 4.56
CA ASP A 27 17.84 6.67 5.80
C ASP A 27 18.08 8.18 5.61
N THR A 28 18.23 8.91 6.71
CA THR A 28 18.50 10.37 6.74
C THR A 28 19.99 10.72 6.59
N ASN A 29 20.89 9.74 6.40
CA ASN A 29 22.31 9.99 6.11
C ASN A 29 22.56 10.26 4.62
N ARG A 30 21.56 10.05 3.77
CA ARG A 30 21.58 10.34 2.33
C ARG A 30 20.83 11.65 2.06
N ASN A 31 20.94 12.17 0.84
CA ASN A 31 20.11 13.30 0.46
C ASN A 31 18.63 12.86 0.39
N TYR A 32 17.81 13.33 1.33
CA TYR A 32 16.39 13.03 1.44
C TYR A 32 15.49 14.26 1.31
N THR A 33 16.06 15.45 1.08
CA THR A 33 15.31 16.69 0.94
C THR A 33 15.61 17.41 -0.37
N TYR A 34 14.68 18.28 -0.77
CA TYR A 34 14.92 19.38 -1.68
C TYR A 34 14.39 20.69 -1.05
N PRO A 35 15.16 21.78 -1.07
CA PRO A 35 16.58 21.79 -1.40
C PRO A 35 17.40 21.01 -0.33
N PRO A 36 18.65 20.58 -0.62
CA PRO A 36 19.41 19.73 0.30
C PRO A 36 19.67 20.37 1.69
N GLU A 37 19.76 21.70 1.77
CA GLU A 37 19.95 22.43 3.02
C GLU A 37 18.79 22.30 4.01
N LEU A 38 17.59 21.91 3.55
CA LEU A 38 16.45 21.64 4.42
C LEU A 38 16.73 20.51 5.43
N ALA A 39 17.61 19.56 5.10
CA ALA A 39 17.97 18.48 6.01
C ALA A 39 18.62 18.99 7.31
N GLU A 40 19.40 20.07 7.26
CA GLU A 40 20.00 20.66 8.47
C GLU A 40 18.94 21.42 9.30
N GLU A 41 17.99 22.09 8.64
CA GLU A 41 16.87 22.75 9.31
C GLU A 41 15.99 21.73 10.05
N ILE A 42 15.73 20.56 9.46
CA ILE A 42 15.00 19.46 10.11
C ILE A 42 15.79 18.94 11.32
N LYS A 43 17.09 18.73 11.16
CA LYS A 43 17.97 18.22 12.22
C LYS A 43 18.06 19.17 13.43
N ASP A 44 18.00 20.48 13.20
CA ASP A 44 17.93 21.47 14.27
C ASP A 44 16.59 21.44 15.04
N LEU A 45 15.53 20.92 14.41
CA LEU A 45 14.20 20.77 15.02
C LEU A 45 14.04 19.44 15.74
N VAL A 46 14.47 18.35 15.12
CA VAL A 46 14.33 16.97 15.61
C VAL A 46 15.66 16.24 15.47
N GLU A 47 16.13 15.67 16.58
CA GLU A 47 17.46 15.02 16.62
C GLU A 47 17.51 13.79 15.70
N ASP A 48 16.42 13.02 15.64
CA ASP A 48 16.27 11.85 14.78
C ASP A 48 14.94 11.92 14.02
N TYR A 49 15.00 12.32 12.75
CA TYR A 49 13.83 12.31 11.86
C TYR A 49 13.61 10.91 11.30
N GLN A 50 12.69 10.17 11.91
CA GLN A 50 12.31 8.84 11.47
C GLN A 50 11.43 8.95 10.23
N VAL A 51 11.85 8.43 9.07
CA VAL A 51 11.03 8.46 7.84
C VAL A 51 9.95 7.37 7.85
N ASP A 52 10.22 6.27 8.55
CA ASP A 52 9.33 5.12 8.77
C ASP A 52 9.87 4.31 9.96
N VAL A 53 9.11 3.31 10.41
CA VAL A 53 9.52 2.37 11.47
C VAL A 53 9.39 0.91 11.01
N GLU A 54 10.21 0.03 11.60
CA GLU A 54 10.08 -1.41 11.35
C GLU A 54 8.88 -1.97 12.14
N PHE A 55 7.76 -2.20 11.45
CA PHE A 55 6.50 -2.58 12.10
C PHE A 55 6.25 -4.10 12.20
N ARG A 56 6.93 -4.91 11.38
CA ARG A 56 6.76 -6.37 11.36
C ARG A 56 7.60 -7.06 12.44
N ILE A 57 7.44 -6.60 13.67
CA ILE A 57 8.20 -7.04 14.85
C ILE A 57 7.27 -7.52 15.96
N GLU A 58 7.83 -8.34 16.86
CA GLU A 58 7.13 -8.88 18.03
C GLU A 58 7.07 -7.90 19.20
N ASP A 59 8.03 -6.97 19.33
CA ASP A 59 8.06 -5.99 20.41
C ASP A 59 7.04 -4.86 20.16
N LYS A 60 5.77 -5.20 20.33
CA LYS A 60 4.63 -4.30 20.13
C LYS A 60 4.67 -3.09 21.08
N GLY A 61 5.13 -3.29 22.31
CA GLY A 61 5.23 -2.20 23.29
C GLY A 61 6.24 -1.13 22.91
N ASN A 62 7.40 -1.53 22.34
CA ASN A 62 8.35 -0.57 21.78
C ASN A 62 7.84 0.07 20.49
N LEU A 63 7.21 -0.72 19.61
CA LEU A 63 6.64 -0.21 18.36
C LEU A 63 5.62 0.91 18.57
N VAL A 64 4.74 0.81 19.58
CA VAL A 64 3.81 1.92 19.91
C VAL A 64 4.59 3.20 20.23
N LYS A 65 5.67 3.11 21.02
CA LYS A 65 6.47 4.28 21.39
C LYS A 65 7.14 4.90 20.18
N GLU A 66 7.76 4.08 19.33
CA GLU A 66 8.43 4.55 18.11
C GLU A 66 7.44 5.22 17.14
N LEU A 67 6.24 4.67 16.98
CA LEU A 67 5.19 5.27 16.14
C LEU A 67 4.70 6.61 16.68
N HIS A 68 4.52 6.72 18.00
CA HIS A 68 4.17 7.98 18.63
C HIS A 68 5.29 9.02 18.48
N GLU A 69 6.55 8.64 18.74
CA GLU A 69 7.71 9.54 18.58
C GLU A 69 7.90 10.00 17.13
N MET A 70 7.78 9.08 16.16
CA MET A 70 7.82 9.40 14.73
C MET A 70 6.72 10.41 14.37
N THR A 71 5.48 10.16 14.79
CA THR A 71 4.34 11.06 14.51
C THR A 71 4.56 12.44 15.11
N GLU A 72 5.02 12.51 16.37
CA GLU A 72 5.34 13.79 17.02
C GLU A 72 6.43 14.54 16.25
N ASN A 73 7.48 13.86 15.81
CA ASN A 73 8.56 14.44 15.02
C ASN A 73 8.07 14.92 13.64
N HIS A 74 7.26 14.12 12.94
CA HIS A 74 6.64 14.48 11.67
C HIS A 74 5.80 15.75 11.81
N PHE A 75 4.86 15.79 12.76
CA PHE A 75 3.99 16.94 12.94
C PHE A 75 4.74 18.18 13.45
N LYS A 76 5.82 18.01 14.21
CA LYS A 76 6.72 19.12 14.57
C LYS A 76 7.38 19.74 13.33
N VAL A 77 7.86 18.91 12.40
CA VAL A 77 8.44 19.37 11.13
C VAL A 77 7.37 20.00 10.24
N ILE A 78 6.20 19.36 10.09
CA ILE A 78 5.09 19.88 9.28
C ILE A 78 4.65 21.25 9.79
N ARG A 79 4.45 21.40 11.10
CA ARG A 79 4.12 22.68 11.75
C ARG A 79 5.13 23.76 11.40
N HIS A 80 6.42 23.47 11.62
CA HIS A 80 7.49 24.40 11.31
C HIS A 80 7.48 24.81 9.83
N LEU A 81 7.23 23.89 8.90
CA LEU A 81 7.16 24.20 7.47
C LEU A 81 5.94 25.05 7.12
N ILE A 82 4.77 24.79 7.72
CA ILE A 82 3.57 25.61 7.53
C ILE A 82 3.82 27.06 7.97
N GLU A 83 4.49 27.24 9.11
CA GLU A 83 4.74 28.57 9.69
C GLU A 83 5.87 29.35 8.99
N THR A 84 6.88 28.67 8.45
CA THR A 84 8.13 29.31 8.00
C THR A 84 8.32 29.34 6.50
N LYS A 85 7.61 28.51 5.73
CA LYS A 85 7.74 28.47 4.27
C LYS A 85 6.61 29.25 3.61
N ASP A 86 6.92 29.88 2.48
CA ASP A 86 5.92 30.46 1.60
C ASP A 86 5.37 29.35 0.69
N TRP A 87 4.13 28.94 0.92
CA TRP A 87 3.50 27.84 0.19
C TRP A 87 2.13 28.25 -0.35
N SER A 88 1.83 27.80 -1.56
CA SER A 88 0.48 27.85 -2.17
C SER A 88 -0.13 26.46 -2.36
N PHE A 89 0.63 25.42 -2.00
CA PHE A 89 0.21 24.02 -2.00
C PHE A 89 1.05 23.28 -0.96
N PHE A 90 0.40 22.62 0.00
CA PHE A 90 1.04 21.82 1.03
C PHE A 90 0.43 20.42 1.02
N MET A 91 1.25 19.38 0.92
CA MET A 91 0.80 18.00 0.94
C MET A 91 1.73 17.18 1.83
N PHE A 92 1.14 16.40 2.73
CA PHE A 92 1.89 15.41 3.49
C PHE A 92 1.17 14.06 3.53
N VAL A 93 1.94 12.99 3.73
CA VAL A 93 1.42 11.63 3.95
C VAL A 93 1.94 11.13 5.29
N GLU A 94 1.03 10.82 6.21
CA GLU A 94 1.37 10.23 7.51
C GLU A 94 1.27 8.71 7.44
N ILE A 95 2.42 8.03 7.42
CA ILE A 95 2.52 6.58 7.23
C ILE A 95 2.17 5.76 8.48
N GLY A 96 2.27 6.36 9.68
CA GLY A 96 2.20 5.60 10.91
C GLY A 96 0.83 4.94 11.14
N LEU A 97 -0.28 5.47 10.60
CA LEU A 97 -1.59 4.81 10.69
C LEU A 97 -1.61 3.46 9.98
N ASP A 98 -0.97 3.37 8.81
CA ASP A 98 -0.84 2.12 8.08
C ASP A 98 -0.05 1.08 8.90
N ARG A 99 1.03 1.52 9.55
CA ARG A 99 1.85 0.70 10.43
C ARG A 99 1.06 0.22 11.66
N ILE A 100 0.25 1.09 12.25
CA ILE A 100 -0.64 0.78 13.37
C ILE A 100 -1.65 -0.30 12.95
N HIS A 101 -2.32 -0.13 11.81
CA HIS A 101 -3.24 -1.14 11.31
C HIS A 101 -2.54 -2.49 11.11
N HIS A 102 -1.43 -2.52 10.38
CA HIS A 102 -0.71 -3.76 10.13
C HIS A 102 -0.17 -4.45 11.39
N ALA A 103 0.20 -3.70 12.43
CA ALA A 103 0.82 -4.29 13.62
C ALA A 103 -0.15 -4.60 14.77
N PHE A 104 -1.39 -4.05 14.73
CA PHE A 104 -2.29 -4.09 15.89
C PHE A 104 -3.74 -4.47 15.58
N TRP A 105 -4.13 -4.73 14.32
CA TRP A 105 -5.54 -4.97 13.96
C TRP A 105 -6.22 -6.05 14.80
N LYS A 106 -5.53 -7.16 15.03
CA LYS A 106 -6.06 -8.31 15.77
C LYS A 106 -6.37 -8.00 17.23
N TYR A 107 -5.87 -6.91 17.81
CA TYR A 107 -6.10 -6.62 19.23
C TYR A 107 -7.42 -5.90 19.48
N PHE A 108 -7.98 -5.22 18.47
CA PHE A 108 -9.22 -4.45 18.61
C PHE A 108 -10.42 -5.07 17.86
N ASP A 109 -10.16 -5.80 16.77
CA ASP A 109 -11.22 -6.40 15.95
C ASP A 109 -11.60 -7.80 16.45
N GLU A 110 -12.77 -7.90 17.14
CA GLU A 110 -13.33 -9.17 17.61
C GLU A 110 -13.60 -10.18 16.48
N GLY A 111 -13.71 -9.72 15.23
CA GLY A 111 -13.89 -10.55 14.04
C GLY A 111 -12.58 -11.13 13.48
N HIS A 112 -11.42 -10.68 13.95
CA HIS A 112 -10.12 -11.17 13.49
C HIS A 112 -9.89 -12.62 13.97
N HIS A 113 -9.36 -13.51 13.11
CA HIS A 113 -9.19 -14.94 13.44
C HIS A 113 -8.15 -15.20 14.54
N LEU A 114 -7.25 -14.24 14.76
CA LEU A 114 -6.27 -14.21 15.85
C LEU A 114 -6.62 -13.20 16.96
N TYR A 115 -7.90 -12.83 17.11
CA TYR A 115 -8.31 -11.87 18.14
C TYR A 115 -7.87 -12.29 19.55
N GLU A 116 -7.38 -11.33 20.34
CA GLU A 116 -6.88 -11.53 21.70
C GLU A 116 -7.72 -10.72 22.72
N PRO A 117 -8.77 -11.32 23.32
CA PRO A 117 -9.62 -10.64 24.27
C PRO A 117 -8.85 -10.10 25.49
N GLY A 118 -9.03 -8.82 25.79
CA GLY A 118 -8.40 -8.16 26.94
C GLY A 118 -6.90 -7.88 26.78
N SER A 119 -6.40 -7.85 25.53
CA SER A 119 -5.04 -7.40 25.23
C SER A 119 -4.81 -5.98 25.75
N GLU A 120 -3.60 -5.71 26.26
CA GLU A 120 -3.17 -4.35 26.63
C GLU A 120 -3.12 -3.41 25.42
N PHE A 121 -3.08 -3.96 24.20
CA PHE A 121 -3.05 -3.19 22.95
C PHE A 121 -4.42 -2.93 22.33
N ALA A 122 -5.52 -3.31 23.01
CA ALA A 122 -6.87 -3.23 22.44
C ALA A 122 -7.30 -1.83 21.99
N ASN A 123 -6.78 -0.78 22.64
CA ASN A 123 -7.12 0.61 22.32
C ASN A 123 -6.08 1.30 21.42
N VAL A 124 -4.96 0.65 21.08
CA VAL A 124 -3.84 1.31 20.36
C VAL A 124 -4.29 1.97 19.06
N VAL A 125 -5.16 1.30 18.30
CA VAL A 125 -5.67 1.84 17.03
C VAL A 125 -6.57 3.05 17.27
N GLU A 126 -7.51 2.97 18.21
CA GLU A 126 -8.40 4.09 18.56
C GLU A 126 -7.61 5.29 19.10
N ASP A 127 -6.69 5.05 20.05
CA ASP A 127 -5.84 6.08 20.65
C ASP A 127 -4.98 6.78 19.58
N TYR A 128 -4.53 6.04 18.56
CA TYR A 128 -3.76 6.61 17.45
C TYR A 128 -4.63 7.48 16.52
N TYR A 129 -5.88 7.11 16.26
CA TYR A 129 -6.82 7.98 15.56
C TYR A 129 -7.08 9.28 16.34
N VAL A 130 -7.21 9.21 17.67
CA VAL A 130 -7.35 10.41 18.53
C VAL A 130 -6.10 11.29 18.48
N LEU A 131 -4.90 10.69 18.44
CA LEU A 131 -3.66 11.41 18.23
C LEU A 131 -3.68 12.16 16.90
N LEU A 132 -3.99 11.48 15.79
CA LEU A 132 -4.03 12.10 14.47
C LEU A 132 -5.08 13.21 14.38
N ASP A 133 -6.28 13.01 14.94
CA ASP A 133 -7.33 14.04 15.01
C ASP A 133 -6.83 15.30 15.73
N THR A 134 -6.19 15.11 16.91
CA THR A 134 -5.58 16.21 17.67
C THR A 134 -4.54 16.94 16.83
N LYS A 135 -3.63 16.20 16.17
CA LYS A 135 -2.54 16.76 15.38
C LYS A 135 -3.05 17.49 14.14
N VAL A 136 -4.06 16.96 13.45
CA VAL A 136 -4.72 17.65 12.34
C VAL A 136 -5.37 18.94 12.84
N GLY A 137 -6.06 18.92 13.98
CA GLY A 137 -6.61 20.12 14.61
C GLY A 137 -5.55 21.20 14.88
N GLU A 138 -4.40 20.82 15.42
CA GLU A 138 -3.26 21.74 15.62
C GLU A 138 -2.74 22.34 14.30
N LEU A 139 -2.79 21.62 13.19
CA LEU A 139 -2.41 22.17 11.88
C LEU A 139 -3.49 23.11 11.32
N LEU A 140 -4.77 22.79 11.54
CA LEU A 140 -5.89 23.63 11.12
C LEU A 140 -5.87 25.00 11.82
N ASP A 141 -5.39 25.08 13.06
CA ASP A 141 -5.23 26.34 13.80
C ASP A 141 -4.16 27.28 13.18
N LEU A 142 -3.33 26.78 12.25
CA LEU A 142 -2.20 27.53 11.65
C LEU A 142 -2.48 28.03 10.23
N ILE A 143 -3.52 27.52 9.58
CA ILE A 143 -3.89 27.92 8.22
C ILE A 143 -4.95 29.02 8.25
N ASP A 144 -5.03 29.78 7.17
CA ASP A 144 -5.99 30.89 7.06
C ASP A 144 -7.36 30.46 6.53
N ASP A 145 -8.33 31.36 6.64
CA ASP A 145 -9.70 31.17 6.13
C ASP A 145 -9.81 31.23 4.58
N ASP A 146 -8.69 31.30 3.85
CA ASP A 146 -8.65 31.19 2.37
C ASP A 146 -8.02 29.86 1.90
N THR A 147 -7.61 29.00 2.85
CA THR A 147 -7.01 27.71 2.57
C THR A 147 -8.07 26.62 2.44
N VAL A 148 -8.05 25.93 1.29
CA VAL A 148 -8.83 24.68 1.09
C VAL A 148 -8.07 23.52 1.71
N VAL A 149 -8.79 22.66 2.45
CA VAL A 149 -8.22 21.48 3.10
C VAL A 149 -8.82 20.22 2.48
N MET A 150 -7.94 19.27 2.15
CA MET A 150 -8.34 17.93 1.77
C MET A 150 -7.58 16.91 2.59
N VAL A 151 -8.32 15.97 3.17
CA VAL A 151 -7.79 14.74 3.75
C VAL A 151 -8.29 13.60 2.89
N ALA A 152 -7.41 12.71 2.48
CA ALA A 152 -7.78 11.52 1.74
C ALA A 152 -6.85 10.37 2.12
N SER A 153 -7.37 9.15 2.07
CA SER A 153 -6.56 7.94 2.15
C SER A 153 -6.27 7.41 0.75
N ASP A 154 -5.07 6.92 0.51
CA ASP A 154 -4.72 6.17 -0.69
C ASP A 154 -5.41 4.79 -0.77
N HIS A 155 -5.77 4.22 0.38
CA HIS A 155 -6.59 3.01 0.49
C HIS A 155 -7.28 2.91 1.87
N GLY A 156 -8.22 1.96 1.99
CA GLY A 156 -8.76 1.53 3.28
C GLY A 156 -7.90 0.46 3.95
N GLY A 157 -8.35 -0.02 5.11
CA GLY A 157 -7.78 -1.16 5.83
C GLY A 157 -8.85 -2.15 6.25
N LYS A 158 -8.50 -3.44 6.33
CA LYS A 158 -9.38 -4.51 6.82
C LYS A 158 -8.56 -5.66 7.43
N PRO A 159 -9.16 -6.57 8.25
CA PRO A 159 -8.39 -7.63 8.89
C PRO A 159 -7.78 -8.58 7.86
N MET A 160 -6.55 -9.04 8.11
CA MET A 160 -5.94 -10.10 7.31
C MET A 160 -6.33 -11.47 7.86
N LYS A 161 -6.77 -12.40 7.01
CA LYS A 161 -7.04 -13.80 7.41
C LYS A 161 -5.83 -14.72 7.29
N GLY A 162 -4.83 -14.31 6.51
CA GLY A 162 -3.61 -15.08 6.26
C GLY A 162 -3.01 -14.81 4.89
N ALA A 163 -2.13 -15.72 4.45
CA ALA A 163 -1.53 -15.67 3.12
C ALA A 163 -1.68 -17.01 2.39
N PHE A 164 -1.95 -16.95 1.09
CA PHE A 164 -2.04 -18.09 0.19
C PHE A 164 -0.73 -18.28 -0.58
N CYS A 165 -0.13 -19.48 -0.50
CA CYS A 165 1.15 -19.81 -1.15
C CYS A 165 0.96 -20.06 -2.66
N ILE A 166 0.86 -18.98 -3.44
CA ILE A 166 0.51 -19.05 -4.87
C ILE A 166 1.48 -19.91 -5.68
N ASN A 167 2.79 -19.82 -5.43
CA ASN A 167 3.77 -20.57 -6.21
C ASN A 167 3.77 -22.07 -5.86
N SER A 168 3.52 -22.42 -4.60
CA SER A 168 3.29 -23.82 -4.20
C SER A 168 2.00 -24.37 -4.80
N TRP A 169 0.94 -23.57 -4.88
CA TRP A 169 -0.28 -23.98 -5.57
C TRP A 169 -0.04 -24.18 -7.08
N LEU A 170 0.67 -23.26 -7.75
CA LEU A 170 1.04 -23.40 -9.17
C LEU A 170 1.88 -24.66 -9.41
N GLU A 171 2.76 -25.02 -8.47
CA GLU A 171 3.52 -26.27 -8.52
C GLU A 171 2.61 -27.50 -8.43
N GLU A 172 1.68 -27.53 -7.47
CA GLU A 172 0.69 -28.60 -7.30
C GLU A 172 -0.22 -28.76 -8.52
N GLN A 173 -0.59 -27.66 -9.18
CA GLN A 173 -1.35 -27.66 -10.44
C GLN A 173 -0.51 -28.08 -11.65
N GLY A 174 0.81 -28.25 -11.48
CA GLY A 174 1.75 -28.59 -12.53
C GLY A 174 2.09 -27.45 -13.49
N LEU A 175 1.73 -26.22 -13.14
CA LEU A 175 2.00 -25.00 -13.91
C LEU A 175 3.40 -24.43 -13.62
N LEU A 176 3.92 -24.66 -12.41
CA LEU A 176 5.29 -24.36 -12.03
C LEU A 176 6.07 -25.67 -11.85
N LYS A 177 7.32 -25.71 -12.30
CA LYS A 177 8.19 -26.89 -12.16
C LYS A 177 9.51 -26.52 -11.53
N LEU A 178 9.83 -27.22 -10.45
CA LEU A 178 11.15 -27.20 -9.83
C LEU A 178 12.03 -28.31 -10.42
N SER A 179 13.29 -27.99 -10.69
CA SER A 179 14.33 -28.97 -10.99
C SER A 179 14.67 -29.79 -9.75
N THR A 180 14.67 -29.14 -8.59
CA THR A 180 14.94 -29.74 -7.28
C THR A 180 13.86 -29.31 -6.28
N PRO A 181 13.22 -30.24 -5.54
CA PRO A 181 12.23 -29.88 -4.52
C PRO A 181 12.80 -28.94 -3.47
N VAL A 182 11.98 -28.00 -2.99
CA VAL A 182 12.34 -27.12 -1.87
C VAL A 182 12.20 -27.85 -0.54
N GLU A 183 13.28 -27.91 0.24
CA GLU A 183 13.30 -28.57 1.57
C GLU A 183 13.10 -27.60 2.73
N ARG A 184 13.10 -26.29 2.46
CA ARG A 184 12.93 -25.21 3.42
C ARG A 184 12.17 -24.05 2.79
N VAL A 185 11.73 -23.12 3.63
CA VAL A 185 11.12 -21.88 3.15
C VAL A 185 12.14 -21.05 2.37
N VAL A 186 11.82 -20.72 1.12
CA VAL A 186 12.65 -19.90 0.22
C VAL A 186 11.80 -18.94 -0.58
N ARG A 187 12.38 -17.83 -1.06
CA ARG A 187 11.76 -17.00 -2.09
C ARG A 187 11.81 -17.74 -3.42
N LEU A 188 10.86 -17.46 -4.32
CA LEU A 188 10.85 -18.09 -5.65
C LEU A 188 12.18 -17.89 -6.41
N ASN A 189 12.77 -16.70 -6.34
CA ASN A 189 14.05 -16.40 -7.01
C ASN A 189 15.24 -17.21 -6.48
N ASP A 190 15.12 -17.76 -5.27
CA ASP A 190 16.14 -18.61 -4.65
C ASP A 190 15.85 -20.11 -4.85
N ALA A 191 14.71 -20.46 -5.48
CA ALA A 191 14.35 -21.83 -5.80
C ALA A 191 14.92 -22.24 -7.16
N ASP A 192 15.22 -23.54 -7.31
CA ASP A 192 15.76 -24.12 -8.54
C ASP A 192 14.62 -24.42 -9.54
N VAL A 193 14.09 -23.37 -10.17
CA VAL A 193 12.95 -23.45 -11.11
C VAL A 193 13.40 -23.97 -12.48
N ASP A 194 12.76 -25.03 -12.96
CA ASP A 194 12.88 -25.51 -14.34
C ASP A 194 12.02 -24.62 -15.26
N TRP A 195 12.58 -23.49 -15.67
CA TRP A 195 11.91 -22.54 -16.56
C TRP A 195 11.55 -23.15 -17.92
N GLY A 196 12.24 -24.20 -18.38
CA GLY A 196 11.92 -24.90 -19.63
C GLY A 196 10.68 -25.80 -19.55
N LYS A 197 10.10 -25.96 -18.35
CA LYS A 197 8.86 -26.72 -18.11
C LYS A 197 7.80 -25.93 -17.33
N THR A 198 8.10 -24.69 -16.95
CA THR A 198 7.20 -23.84 -16.17
C THR A 198 6.33 -23.02 -17.11
N VAL A 199 5.01 -23.16 -16.96
CA VAL A 199 3.96 -22.44 -17.70
C VAL A 199 3.69 -21.08 -17.09
N ALA A 200 3.61 -20.99 -15.77
CA ALA A 200 3.32 -19.75 -15.07
C ALA A 200 3.98 -19.71 -13.69
N TRP A 201 4.22 -18.49 -13.21
CA TRP A 201 4.74 -18.20 -11.87
C TRP A 201 4.04 -16.97 -11.29
N GLY A 202 4.09 -16.82 -9.97
CA GLY A 202 3.44 -15.74 -9.23
C GLY A 202 4.44 -14.87 -8.49
N TRP A 203 4.25 -13.56 -8.55
CA TRP A 203 4.85 -12.61 -7.64
C TRP A 203 3.85 -12.24 -6.53
N GLY A 204 4.23 -12.53 -5.28
CA GLY A 204 3.41 -12.29 -4.10
C GLY A 204 3.35 -10.82 -3.66
N GLY A 205 2.58 -10.57 -2.60
CA GLY A 205 2.28 -9.24 -2.06
C GLY A 205 0.86 -9.16 -1.50
N TYR A 206 0.29 -7.96 -1.46
CA TYR A 206 -1.12 -7.75 -1.08
C TYR A 206 -2.09 -8.50 -2.00
N TYR A 207 -1.73 -8.65 -3.27
CA TYR A 207 -2.43 -9.46 -4.27
C TYR A 207 -1.39 -10.26 -5.06
N ALA A 208 -1.81 -11.32 -5.76
CA ALA A 208 -0.90 -12.07 -6.62
C ALA A 208 -0.81 -11.45 -8.02
N ARG A 209 0.40 -11.40 -8.55
CA ARG A 209 0.69 -11.05 -9.94
C ARG A 209 1.15 -12.31 -10.65
N ILE A 210 0.36 -12.85 -11.58
CA ILE A 210 0.69 -14.07 -12.31
C ILE A 210 1.33 -13.70 -13.64
N PHE A 211 2.43 -14.37 -13.96
CA PHE A 211 3.17 -14.23 -15.21
C PHE A 211 3.22 -15.58 -15.93
N LEU A 212 2.83 -15.60 -17.20
CA LEU A 212 2.93 -16.72 -18.11
C LEU A 212 4.31 -16.70 -18.78
N ASN A 213 4.90 -17.87 -18.96
CA ASN A 213 6.20 -18.03 -19.60
C ASN A 213 6.00 -18.28 -21.11
N VAL A 214 5.82 -17.20 -21.87
CA VAL A 214 5.46 -17.18 -23.29
C VAL A 214 6.69 -17.22 -24.20
N LYS A 215 6.67 -18.08 -25.22
CA LYS A 215 7.76 -18.20 -26.20
C LYS A 215 8.00 -16.87 -26.89
N GLY A 216 9.26 -16.42 -26.87
CA GLY A 216 9.69 -15.18 -27.53
C GLY A 216 9.50 -13.92 -26.68
N ARG A 217 8.74 -13.98 -25.58
CA ARG A 217 8.65 -12.93 -24.56
C ARG A 217 9.62 -13.23 -23.41
N GLU A 218 9.54 -14.43 -22.85
CA GLU A 218 10.47 -14.90 -21.83
C GLU A 218 11.61 -15.74 -22.43
N LYS A 219 12.79 -15.68 -21.80
CA LYS A 219 14.01 -16.36 -22.27
C LYS A 219 13.83 -17.87 -22.49
N ASN A 220 13.03 -18.53 -21.64
CA ASN A 220 12.76 -19.97 -21.69
C ASN A 220 11.25 -20.25 -21.89
N GLY A 221 10.55 -19.36 -22.60
CA GLY A 221 9.10 -19.47 -22.82
C GLY A 221 8.66 -20.84 -23.32
N VAL A 222 7.57 -21.37 -22.75
CA VAL A 222 6.98 -22.66 -23.10
C VAL A 222 5.56 -22.53 -23.65
N VAL A 223 4.84 -21.46 -23.28
CA VAL A 223 3.50 -21.17 -23.79
C VAL A 223 3.61 -20.64 -25.21
N ASP A 224 2.94 -21.27 -26.16
CA ASP A 224 2.89 -20.76 -27.52
C ASP A 224 2.09 -19.44 -27.57
N PRO A 225 2.53 -18.41 -28.30
CA PRO A 225 1.76 -17.16 -28.42
C PRO A 225 0.34 -17.38 -28.94
N SER A 226 0.12 -18.43 -29.75
CA SER A 226 -1.21 -18.80 -30.24
C SER A 226 -2.12 -19.42 -29.17
N GLU A 227 -1.55 -19.91 -28.06
CA GLU A 227 -2.24 -20.52 -26.93
C GLU A 227 -2.30 -19.60 -25.70
N TYR A 228 -1.73 -18.39 -25.80
CA TYR A 228 -1.58 -17.46 -24.68
C TYR A 228 -2.92 -17.17 -23.99
N GLU A 229 -3.93 -16.71 -24.73
CA GLU A 229 -5.23 -16.35 -24.15
C GLU A 229 -5.98 -17.54 -23.57
N SER A 230 -5.93 -18.71 -24.24
CA SER A 230 -6.58 -19.92 -23.70
C SER A 230 -5.89 -20.43 -22.44
N THR A 231 -4.56 -20.34 -22.37
CA THR A 231 -3.78 -20.71 -21.18
C THR A 231 -4.06 -19.75 -20.03
N ARG A 232 -4.08 -18.45 -20.32
CA ARG A 232 -4.38 -17.39 -19.36
C ARG A 232 -5.78 -17.56 -18.76
N GLU A 233 -6.78 -17.86 -19.58
CA GLU A 233 -8.15 -18.09 -19.09
C GLU A 233 -8.29 -19.41 -18.30
N ASP A 234 -7.63 -20.51 -18.71
CA ASP A 234 -7.60 -21.75 -17.93
C ASP A 234 -7.02 -21.51 -16.52
N ILE A 235 -5.89 -20.80 -16.44
CA ILE A 235 -5.27 -20.45 -15.16
C ILE A 235 -6.22 -19.56 -14.33
N ALA A 236 -6.84 -18.54 -14.95
CA ALA A 236 -7.79 -17.68 -14.26
C ALA A 236 -8.98 -18.47 -13.67
N GLN A 237 -9.55 -19.43 -14.42
CA GLN A 237 -10.64 -20.27 -13.95
C GLN A 237 -10.22 -21.20 -12.80
N ARG A 238 -9.02 -21.79 -12.88
CA ARG A 238 -8.48 -22.59 -11.78
C ARG A 238 -8.28 -21.76 -10.52
N ILE A 239 -7.76 -20.54 -10.65
CA ILE A 239 -7.59 -19.62 -9.52
C ILE A 239 -8.93 -19.21 -8.91
N ARG A 240 -9.94 -18.89 -9.74
CA ARG A 240 -11.31 -18.58 -9.27
C ARG A 240 -11.97 -19.74 -8.52
N SER A 241 -11.54 -20.99 -8.76
CA SER A 241 -12.09 -22.17 -8.08
C SER A 241 -11.35 -22.57 -6.80
N ILE A 242 -10.30 -21.83 -6.40
CA ILE A 242 -9.63 -22.01 -5.10
C ILE A 242 -10.65 -21.74 -3.98
N THR A 243 -10.77 -22.68 -3.07
CA THR A 243 -11.57 -22.57 -1.84
C THR A 243 -10.69 -22.18 -0.66
N GLY A 244 -11.29 -21.71 0.43
CA GLY A 244 -10.57 -21.47 1.67
C GLY A 244 -10.17 -22.73 2.43
N PRO A 245 -9.43 -22.55 3.54
CA PRO A 245 -8.89 -23.65 4.34
C PRO A 245 -9.95 -24.60 4.93
N ASN A 246 -11.21 -24.15 5.08
CA ASN A 246 -12.32 -24.98 5.55
C ASN A 246 -13.23 -25.46 4.42
N GLY A 247 -12.83 -25.27 3.16
CA GLY A 247 -13.62 -25.61 1.97
C GLY A 247 -14.67 -24.57 1.59
N GLU A 248 -14.67 -23.40 2.23
CA GLU A 248 -15.55 -22.29 1.90
C GLU A 248 -15.21 -21.69 0.53
N THR A 249 -16.22 -21.19 -0.18
CA THR A 249 -16.00 -20.46 -1.43
C THR A 249 -15.44 -19.08 -1.13
N TRP A 250 -14.29 -18.75 -1.72
CA TRP A 250 -13.70 -17.41 -1.64
C TRP A 250 -14.30 -16.48 -2.68
N ASN A 251 -14.45 -15.21 -2.32
CA ASN A 251 -14.78 -14.14 -3.26
C ASN A 251 -13.54 -13.68 -4.05
N THR A 252 -12.88 -14.60 -4.74
CA THR A 252 -11.63 -14.33 -5.46
C THR A 252 -11.90 -13.57 -6.76
N THR A 253 -11.26 -12.42 -6.92
CA THR A 253 -11.30 -11.64 -8.17
C THR A 253 -10.02 -11.88 -8.95
N VAL A 254 -10.16 -12.24 -10.24
CA VAL A 254 -9.04 -12.37 -11.18
C VAL A 254 -9.27 -11.40 -12.33
N LEU A 255 -8.40 -10.40 -12.43
CA LEU A 255 -8.45 -9.37 -13.46
C LEU A 255 -7.30 -9.53 -14.44
N LYS A 256 -7.57 -9.18 -15.68
CA LYS A 256 -6.58 -8.85 -16.69
C LYS A 256 -6.21 -7.36 -16.53
N PRO A 257 -4.93 -6.95 -16.61
CA PRO A 257 -4.59 -5.54 -16.46
C PRO A 257 -5.36 -4.61 -17.40
N GLU A 258 -5.60 -5.05 -18.65
CA GLU A 258 -6.36 -4.29 -19.64
C GLU A 258 -7.87 -4.17 -19.33
N GLU A 259 -8.39 -4.91 -18.34
CA GLU A 259 -9.75 -4.72 -17.81
C GLU A 259 -9.78 -3.64 -16.71
N ALA A 260 -8.64 -3.35 -16.09
CA ALA A 260 -8.53 -2.43 -14.95
C ALA A 260 -7.90 -1.08 -15.34
N TYR A 261 -7.04 -1.06 -16.35
CA TYR A 261 -6.29 0.13 -16.75
C TYR A 261 -6.55 0.47 -18.23
N PRO A 262 -6.83 1.75 -18.57
CA PRO A 262 -6.97 2.18 -19.95
C PRO A 262 -5.71 1.94 -20.78
N GLU A 263 -4.54 2.12 -20.16
CA GLU A 263 -3.24 1.88 -20.76
C GLU A 263 -2.37 1.02 -19.83
N CYS A 264 -1.78 -0.04 -20.39
CA CYS A 264 -0.84 -0.91 -19.68
C CYS A 264 0.58 -0.63 -20.18
N ASN A 265 1.37 0.08 -19.38
CA ASN A 265 2.75 0.43 -19.70
C ASN A 265 3.76 -0.50 -18.98
N GLY A 266 4.93 -0.73 -19.59
CA GLY A 266 6.00 -1.56 -19.01
C GLY A 266 5.74 -3.07 -19.12
N ASP A 267 6.05 -3.80 -18.05
CA ASP A 267 5.92 -5.26 -17.96
C ASP A 267 4.75 -5.64 -17.00
N PRO A 268 3.48 -5.47 -17.41
CA PRO A 268 2.35 -5.82 -16.56
C PRO A 268 2.27 -7.33 -16.33
N PRO A 269 1.69 -7.78 -15.20
CA PRO A 269 1.38 -9.19 -15.02
C PRO A 269 0.33 -9.65 -16.02
N ASP A 270 0.26 -10.95 -16.31
CA ASP A 270 -0.80 -11.46 -17.18
C ASP A 270 -2.14 -11.58 -16.44
N LEU A 271 -2.12 -11.79 -15.12
CA LEU A 271 -3.30 -11.75 -14.25
C LEU A 271 -2.98 -11.07 -12.92
N MET A 272 -3.95 -10.31 -12.41
CA MET A 272 -3.98 -9.75 -11.06
C MET A 272 -5.01 -10.51 -10.24
N VAL A 273 -4.63 -11.03 -9.07
CA VAL A 273 -5.48 -11.93 -8.27
C VAL A 273 -5.63 -11.40 -6.86
N TYR A 274 -6.87 -11.11 -6.50
CA TYR A 274 -7.30 -10.69 -5.17
C TYR A 274 -8.01 -11.88 -4.50
N PHE A 275 -7.33 -12.57 -3.59
CA PHE A 275 -7.89 -13.74 -2.92
C PHE A 275 -8.91 -13.33 -1.87
N ASP A 276 -10.11 -13.90 -1.98
CA ASP A 276 -11.23 -13.66 -1.05
C ASP A 276 -11.42 -12.17 -0.75
N ASP A 277 -11.63 -11.35 -1.77
CA ASP A 277 -11.71 -9.90 -1.62
C ASP A 277 -10.57 -9.31 -0.77
N LEU A 278 -9.31 -9.59 -1.11
CA LEU A 278 -8.10 -9.12 -0.42
C LEU A 278 -7.89 -9.62 1.02
N TYR A 279 -8.84 -10.31 1.65
CA TYR A 279 -8.66 -10.85 3.02
C TYR A 279 -7.45 -11.80 3.14
N TRP A 280 -7.01 -12.39 2.02
CA TRP A 280 -5.83 -13.23 1.94
C TRP A 280 -4.76 -12.60 1.06
N ARG A 281 -3.55 -12.46 1.62
CA ARG A 281 -2.37 -12.05 0.85
C ARG A 281 -1.89 -13.17 -0.06
N SER A 282 -1.00 -12.82 -0.99
CA SER A 282 -0.28 -13.80 -1.81
C SER A 282 1.14 -13.98 -1.28
N ALA A 283 1.42 -15.13 -0.67
CA ALA A 283 2.77 -15.47 -0.23
C ALA A 283 3.65 -15.78 -1.44
N GLY A 284 4.75 -15.03 -1.59
CA GLY A 284 5.72 -15.21 -2.67
C GLY A 284 6.74 -16.32 -2.39
N THR A 285 6.86 -16.71 -1.12
CA THR A 285 7.72 -17.80 -0.68
C THR A 285 7.10 -19.18 -0.92
N MET A 286 7.95 -20.20 -0.97
CA MET A 286 7.59 -21.60 -1.15
C MET A 286 8.21 -22.47 -0.06
N GLY A 287 7.79 -23.74 0.05
CA GLY A 287 8.39 -24.70 0.97
C GLY A 287 7.77 -24.74 2.37
N HIS A 288 6.56 -24.18 2.53
CA HIS A 288 5.82 -24.19 3.80
C HIS A 288 5.14 -25.51 4.15
N GLY A 289 5.03 -26.44 3.18
CA GLY A 289 4.32 -27.72 3.37
C GLY A 289 2.80 -27.61 3.49
N ARG A 290 2.23 -26.43 3.24
CA ARG A 290 0.81 -26.10 3.24
C ARG A 290 0.55 -24.91 2.30
N LEU A 291 -0.68 -24.77 1.80
CA LEU A 291 -1.06 -23.65 0.94
C LEU A 291 -1.59 -22.42 1.69
N TYR A 292 -2.12 -22.60 2.89
CA TYR A 292 -2.70 -21.53 3.69
C TYR A 292 -1.81 -21.27 4.89
N LEU A 293 -1.27 -20.05 4.98
CA LEU A 293 -0.53 -19.56 6.13
C LEU A 293 -1.47 -18.75 7.02
N PRO A 294 -1.44 -18.94 8.35
CA PRO A 294 -2.28 -18.18 9.28
C PRO A 294 -1.90 -16.69 9.34
N GLU A 295 -0.70 -16.35 8.87
CA GLU A 295 -0.09 -15.03 8.90
C GLU A 295 0.66 -14.78 7.58
N ASN A 296 1.25 -13.59 7.44
CA ASN A 296 2.05 -13.19 6.28
C ASN A 296 3.41 -13.94 6.23
N ASP A 297 3.97 -14.09 5.04
CA ASP A 297 5.17 -14.93 4.83
C ASP A 297 6.51 -14.20 5.10
N THR A 298 6.44 -12.91 5.44
CA THR A 298 7.60 -12.03 5.66
C THR A 298 7.61 -11.38 7.05
N GLY A 299 6.77 -11.88 7.97
CA GLY A 299 6.66 -11.41 9.35
C GLY A 299 5.22 -11.11 9.76
N PRO A 300 4.98 -10.81 11.05
CA PRO A 300 3.65 -10.51 11.59
C PRO A 300 2.98 -9.36 10.83
N ASP A 301 1.70 -9.55 10.53
CA ASP A 301 0.89 -8.59 9.78
C ASP A 301 -0.59 -8.93 10.06
N ASP A 302 -1.34 -8.02 10.67
CA ASP A 302 -2.73 -8.25 11.13
C ASP A 302 -3.76 -7.63 10.17
N ALA A 303 -3.32 -6.86 9.18
CA ALA A 303 -4.20 -6.12 8.27
C ALA A 303 -3.81 -6.27 6.79
N VAL A 304 -4.77 -5.96 5.93
CA VAL A 304 -4.60 -5.85 4.48
C VAL A 304 -5.29 -4.58 4.00
N HIS A 305 -4.94 -4.16 2.78
CA HIS A 305 -5.53 -2.97 2.18
C HIS A 305 -6.97 -3.25 1.77
N ASP A 306 -7.79 -2.21 1.79
CA ASP A 306 -9.15 -2.24 1.25
C ASP A 306 -9.35 -1.18 0.17
N LYS A 307 -10.34 -1.39 -0.69
CA LYS A 307 -10.65 -0.47 -1.80
C LYS A 307 -11.38 0.79 -1.32
N MET A 308 -12.03 0.72 -0.16
CA MET A 308 -12.82 1.81 0.39
C MET A 308 -11.97 2.67 1.30
N GLY A 309 -11.55 3.81 0.78
CA GLY A 309 -10.86 4.85 1.55
C GLY A 309 -11.81 5.84 2.21
N LEU A 310 -11.25 6.87 2.82
CA LEU A 310 -11.95 8.05 3.32
C LEU A 310 -11.48 9.29 2.58
N TYR A 311 -12.35 10.29 2.52
CA TYR A 311 -11.98 11.64 2.14
C TYR A 311 -12.75 12.66 2.98
N ILE A 312 -12.15 13.83 3.15
CA ILE A 312 -12.75 15.04 3.72
C ILE A 312 -12.29 16.17 2.81
N TYR A 313 -13.22 16.98 2.33
CA TYR A 313 -12.93 18.17 1.55
C TYR A 313 -13.63 19.36 2.19
N TYR A 314 -12.87 20.41 2.47
CA TYR A 314 -13.33 21.62 3.12
C TYR A 314 -12.84 22.84 2.35
N ASP A 315 -13.78 23.60 1.79
CA ASP A 315 -13.54 24.94 1.26
C ASP A 315 -14.25 25.96 2.17
N PRO A 316 -13.52 26.87 2.86
CA PRO A 316 -14.12 27.86 3.75
C PRO A 316 -15.06 28.86 3.04
N ARG A 317 -15.07 28.88 1.70
CA ARG A 317 -15.84 29.83 0.88
C ARG A 317 -17.13 29.22 0.33
N GLU A 318 -17.31 27.91 0.41
CA GLU A 318 -18.45 27.21 -0.18
C GLU A 318 -19.22 26.37 0.85
N ASP A 319 -20.56 26.31 0.70
CA ASP A 319 -21.40 25.33 1.42
C ASP A 319 -21.64 24.12 0.51
N LEU A 320 -20.92 23.04 0.79
CA LEU A 320 -20.88 21.84 -0.04
C LEU A 320 -21.99 20.83 0.25
N ASN A 321 -22.95 21.17 1.12
CA ASN A 321 -24.07 20.29 1.52
C ASN A 321 -23.68 18.94 2.14
N GLY A 322 -22.40 18.74 2.49
CA GLY A 322 -21.91 17.63 3.31
C GLY A 322 -21.53 16.37 2.53
N ARG A 323 -22.18 15.24 2.85
CA ARG A 323 -21.74 13.88 2.50
C ARG A 323 -21.93 13.57 1.02
N ALA A 324 -20.87 13.09 0.35
CA ALA A 324 -20.95 12.37 -0.91
C ALA A 324 -20.38 10.95 -0.76
N GLU A 325 -20.84 10.04 -1.61
CA GLU A 325 -20.45 8.63 -1.63
C GLU A 325 -20.04 8.26 -3.06
N ASP A 326 -19.39 7.11 -3.22
CA ASP A 326 -18.98 6.55 -4.53
C ASP A 326 -18.05 7.46 -5.35
N LEU A 327 -17.19 8.22 -4.66
CA LEU A 327 -16.13 9.00 -5.30
C LEU A 327 -14.94 8.14 -5.69
N ASN A 328 -14.25 8.55 -6.74
CA ASN A 328 -13.04 7.90 -7.20
C ASN A 328 -11.80 8.63 -6.67
N ILE A 329 -10.74 7.90 -6.33
CA ILE A 329 -9.45 8.51 -5.97
C ILE A 329 -8.89 9.38 -7.11
N LEU A 330 -9.27 9.10 -8.35
CA LEU A 330 -8.93 9.91 -9.52
C LEU A 330 -9.55 11.31 -9.48
N ASP A 331 -10.62 11.53 -8.70
CA ASP A 331 -11.29 12.83 -8.55
C ASP A 331 -10.49 13.80 -7.65
N VAL A 332 -9.53 13.29 -6.85
CA VAL A 332 -8.72 14.08 -5.92
C VAL A 332 -7.89 15.14 -6.65
N ALA A 333 -7.12 14.73 -7.66
CA ALA A 333 -6.25 15.63 -8.41
C ALA A 333 -7.01 16.75 -9.16
N PRO A 334 -8.05 16.48 -9.98
CA PRO A 334 -8.80 17.53 -10.66
C PRO A 334 -9.51 18.47 -9.69
N THR A 335 -9.98 17.96 -8.53
CA THR A 335 -10.56 18.79 -7.46
C THR A 335 -9.54 19.78 -6.89
N LEU A 336 -8.34 19.31 -6.55
CA LEU A 336 -7.28 20.18 -6.02
C LEU A 336 -6.80 21.21 -7.07
N ILE A 337 -6.68 20.81 -8.35
CA ILE A 337 -6.32 21.73 -9.43
C ILE A 337 -7.38 22.83 -9.59
N LYS A 338 -8.67 22.46 -9.55
CA LYS A 338 -9.77 23.43 -9.58
C LYS A 338 -9.73 24.36 -8.36
N ALA A 339 -9.49 23.83 -7.16
CA ALA A 339 -9.38 24.60 -5.92
C ALA A 339 -8.25 25.64 -5.95
N LEU A 340 -7.15 25.34 -6.66
CA LEU A 340 -6.04 26.26 -6.93
C LEU A 340 -6.37 27.33 -8.01
N GLY A 341 -7.59 27.32 -8.56
CA GLY A 341 -7.99 28.24 -9.63
C GLY A 341 -7.36 27.94 -10.99
N LEU A 342 -6.82 26.73 -11.18
CA LEU A 342 -6.17 26.31 -12.41
C LEU A 342 -7.16 25.58 -13.32
N LYS A 343 -6.91 25.61 -14.63
CA LYS A 343 -7.67 24.81 -15.59
C LYS A 343 -7.29 23.34 -15.44
N VAL A 344 -8.25 22.48 -15.12
CA VAL A 344 -8.09 21.02 -15.14
C VAL A 344 -7.71 20.57 -16.56
N PRO A 345 -6.62 19.79 -16.73
CA PRO A 345 -6.26 19.23 -18.03
C PRO A 345 -7.39 18.38 -18.62
N GLU A 346 -7.63 18.49 -19.92
CA GLU A 346 -8.73 17.79 -20.61
C GLU A 346 -8.51 16.27 -20.72
N ASP A 347 -7.27 15.82 -20.51
CA ASP A 347 -6.82 14.43 -20.54
C ASP A 347 -6.70 13.81 -19.13
N MET A 348 -7.01 14.56 -18.07
CA MET A 348 -7.03 14.03 -16.70
C MET A 348 -8.27 13.15 -16.50
N GLU A 349 -8.07 11.94 -15.99
CA GLU A 349 -9.16 11.07 -15.54
C GLU A 349 -9.73 11.57 -14.19
N GLY A 350 -11.02 11.33 -13.96
CA GLY A 350 -11.75 11.83 -12.79
C GLY A 350 -12.43 13.18 -13.04
N GLU A 351 -13.35 13.54 -12.16
CA GLU A 351 -14.12 14.79 -12.25
C GLU A 351 -13.99 15.58 -10.94
N PRO A 352 -13.89 16.92 -10.98
CA PRO A 352 -13.90 17.73 -9.76
C PRO A 352 -15.15 17.47 -8.91
N LEU A 353 -14.96 17.37 -7.58
CA LEU A 353 -16.05 17.14 -6.63
C LEU A 353 -17.03 18.32 -6.50
N THR A 354 -16.59 19.51 -6.87
CA THR A 354 -17.34 20.78 -6.85
C THR A 354 -17.27 21.46 -8.19
#